data_AF-A0A226EI21-F1
#
_entry.id   AF-A0A226EI21-F1
#
_cell.length_a   1.000
_cell.length_b   1.000
_cell.length_c   1.000
_cell.angle_alpha   90.00
_cell.angle_beta   90.00
_cell.angle_gamma   90.00
#
_symmetry.space_group_name_H-M   'P 1'
#
loop_
_entity.id
_entity.type
_entity.pdbx_description
1 polymer ?
#
loop_
_entity_poly.entity_id
_entity_poly.type
_entity_poly.pdbx_seq_one_letter_code
_entity_poly.pdbx_strand_id
1 'polypeptide(L)'
;MSNYSNDDDFVNPPSFPNTQKPAPSSSSSKRKAATPTSSKAETSTKRKKGDDNDTEEEELPSFKFLTLDSDDDDDEELLSKQEWRMVEGRTRYMRDPPTSPPERGYANRKIDPREDKRDIVWWQITKALNTNKKMSDKSDDEGDNKLREFFCKLAREVDEMGSQTSTTSDLTPNTPPIITGKYPPLTAAERFIAETKIRQAGEKGLEVPGTMSRVAFSPPNNNREYELVVIVAPNTKYTYICSVIPNCVKTRSTTVEPIPKCYLHKGEQIGFVLAQFTDGANKKNDVVLHVIASFTYIYGDDEGKSHNATRAIMLQHINKPTLAFKLYSKEREAAKAPAAQAVELEERRLYFDDEDELMKVYAARQTTTLFQLLLWPDTTIKIISLNSHINLPNGAYKELLEEMDLYGVELKIHDKLSLAAATAINLEEDAKIPFLLHAEEGENIGAFLTRGRKERKEKVAALYFASNPYIIYAGQALSRSVHRQGGTADPIVVYKNKKPSTHPDHKLVPVGLVLEEERYKWECHLQISALIASLLRLKNCINPGDFSSDNSHPLCINRQINASFVDKKSWKIVHGILIKKFLVDVYLGPKASDE
;
A
#
# COMPACT_ATOMS: atom_id res chain seq x y z
N MET A 1 51.17 -18.16 40.65
CA MET A 1 51.38 -18.82 39.33
C MET A 1 51.22 -17.75 38.26
N SER A 2 52.09 -17.80 37.26
CA SER A 2 52.13 -17.03 36.01
C SER A 2 50.97 -17.42 35.05
N ASN A 3 50.63 -16.72 33.96
CA ASN A 3 51.03 -15.40 33.42
C ASN A 3 49.99 -14.89 32.38
N TYR A 4 50.10 -13.62 31.98
CA TYR A 4 49.72 -12.95 30.72
C TYR A 4 49.07 -13.73 29.56
N SER A 5 48.13 -13.06 28.87
CA SER A 5 48.34 -12.64 27.46
C SER A 5 47.52 -11.38 27.14
N ASN A 6 48.01 -10.58 26.18
CA ASN A 6 47.35 -9.40 25.62
C ASN A 6 46.63 -9.72 24.29
N ASP A 7 45.99 -8.70 23.75
CA ASP A 7 45.38 -8.50 22.42
C ASP A 7 46.34 -8.77 21.24
N ASP A 8 45.79 -9.10 20.04
CA ASP A 8 45.84 -8.23 18.84
C ASP A 8 45.26 -8.88 17.54
N ASP A 9 44.46 -8.06 16.83
CA ASP A 9 44.21 -7.89 15.38
C ASP A 9 44.09 -9.01 14.28
N PHE A 10 43.07 -8.77 13.42
CA PHE A 10 42.95 -8.87 11.93
C PHE A 10 43.01 -10.20 11.11
N VAL A 11 41.84 -10.53 10.51
CA VAL A 11 41.56 -10.71 9.05
C VAL A 11 42.27 -11.81 8.20
N ASN A 12 41.52 -12.85 7.78
CA ASN A 12 41.13 -13.15 6.35
C ASN A 12 40.33 -14.49 6.16
N PRO A 13 39.69 -14.75 5.00
CA PRO A 13 38.70 -15.84 4.79
C PRO A 13 39.19 -17.08 3.96
N PRO A 14 38.40 -18.17 3.91
CA PRO A 14 38.70 -19.36 3.09
C PRO A 14 38.01 -19.40 1.70
N SER A 15 38.88 -19.47 0.69
CA SER A 15 38.80 -20.03 -0.67
C SER A 15 37.66 -20.98 -1.13
N PHE A 16 37.30 -20.85 -2.41
CA PHE A 16 36.68 -21.89 -3.26
C PHE A 16 37.70 -22.91 -3.80
N PRO A 17 37.28 -24.14 -4.14
CA PRO A 17 37.96 -25.02 -5.10
C PRO A 17 37.21 -25.14 -6.46
N ASN A 18 37.91 -25.48 -7.54
CA ASN A 18 37.36 -25.58 -8.91
C ASN A 18 37.53 -27.00 -9.52
N THR A 19 36.67 -27.30 -10.48
CA THR A 19 36.39 -28.53 -11.25
C THR A 19 37.59 -29.29 -11.85
N GLN A 20 37.52 -30.63 -11.87
CA GLN A 20 38.14 -31.49 -12.90
C GLN A 20 37.21 -32.66 -13.33
N LYS A 21 37.52 -33.27 -14.49
CA LYS A 21 36.76 -34.27 -15.30
C LYS A 21 37.79 -34.95 -16.27
N PRO A 22 37.49 -35.96 -17.13
CA PRO A 22 36.24 -36.73 -17.36
C PRO A 22 36.35 -38.26 -17.70
N ALA A 23 35.19 -38.96 -17.64
CA ALA A 23 34.67 -40.00 -18.57
C ALA A 23 35.43 -41.35 -18.79
N PRO A 24 34.83 -42.37 -19.47
CA PRO A 24 33.44 -42.59 -19.95
C PRO A 24 32.70 -43.68 -19.08
N SER A 25 31.68 -44.50 -19.43
CA SER A 25 30.80 -44.82 -20.60
C SER A 25 29.46 -45.43 -20.05
N SER A 26 28.46 -46.04 -20.73
CA SER A 26 28.17 -46.45 -22.14
C SER A 26 26.66 -46.72 -22.42
N SER A 27 26.25 -46.61 -23.69
CA SER A 27 25.23 -47.37 -24.46
C SER A 27 23.82 -47.80 -23.94
N SER A 28 22.79 -47.04 -24.38
CA SER A 28 21.64 -47.50 -25.21
C SER A 28 20.29 -48.06 -24.64
N SER A 29 19.20 -47.73 -25.37
CA SER A 29 18.03 -48.58 -25.75
C SER A 29 16.61 -48.40 -25.15
N LYS A 30 15.82 -47.51 -25.81
CA LYS A 30 14.44 -47.70 -26.36
C LYS A 30 13.21 -48.09 -25.48
N ARG A 31 12.16 -47.25 -25.65
CA ARG A 31 10.71 -47.52 -25.91
C ARG A 31 9.63 -47.46 -24.79
N LYS A 32 8.68 -46.53 -25.03
CA LYS A 32 7.19 -46.58 -24.93
C LYS A 32 6.49 -46.91 -23.60
N ALA A 33 5.91 -45.86 -23.02
CA ALA A 33 4.45 -45.63 -22.80
C ALA A 33 3.55 -46.71 -22.15
N ALA A 34 2.95 -46.35 -21.01
CA ALA A 34 1.56 -46.66 -20.66
C ALA A 34 1.02 -45.68 -19.58
N THR A 35 -0.25 -45.26 -19.71
CA THR A 35 -1.04 -44.69 -18.59
C THR A 35 -1.59 -45.83 -17.74
N PRO A 36 -1.93 -45.60 -16.46
CA PRO A 36 -3.28 -46.00 -16.06
C PRO A 36 -4.01 -45.04 -15.11
N THR A 37 -5.33 -45.22 -15.09
CA THR A 37 -6.35 -44.48 -14.33
C THR A 37 -6.45 -44.86 -12.85
N SER A 38 -6.85 -43.88 -12.04
CA SER A 38 -7.76 -43.97 -10.87
C SER A 38 -8.42 -45.33 -10.57
N SER A 39 -8.43 -45.73 -9.29
CA SER A 39 -9.67 -46.21 -8.63
C SER A 39 -9.62 -46.14 -7.08
N LYS A 40 -10.82 -46.16 -6.48
CA LYS A 40 -11.15 -46.00 -5.05
C LYS A 40 -10.76 -47.22 -4.18
N ALA A 41 -10.60 -47.00 -2.87
CA ALA A 41 -11.31 -47.76 -1.83
C ALA A 41 -11.31 -47.01 -0.48
N GLU A 42 -12.39 -47.14 0.30
CA GLU A 42 -12.50 -46.65 1.68
C GLU A 42 -12.30 -47.81 2.66
N THR A 43 -11.71 -47.56 3.83
CA THR A 43 -11.99 -48.36 5.04
C THR A 43 -11.98 -47.48 6.29
N SER A 44 -12.94 -47.69 7.19
CA SER A 44 -13.11 -46.87 8.40
C SER A 44 -12.79 -47.64 9.69
N THR A 45 -12.30 -46.92 10.71
CA THR A 45 -12.22 -47.40 12.09
C THR A 45 -12.68 -46.30 13.04
N LYS A 46 -13.46 -46.68 14.08
CA LYS A 46 -14.20 -45.74 14.92
C LYS A 46 -13.54 -45.48 16.27
N ARG A 47 -13.50 -44.19 16.63
CA ARG A 47 -13.51 -43.63 18.00
C ARG A 47 -12.34 -43.95 18.94
N LYS A 48 -11.72 -42.88 19.42
CA LYS A 48 -11.88 -42.52 20.84
C LYS A 48 -12.24 -41.04 20.96
N LYS A 49 -12.83 -40.64 22.08
CA LYS A 49 -13.28 -39.27 22.34
C LYS A 49 -12.26 -38.59 23.26
N GLY A 50 -11.73 -37.45 22.84
CA GLY A 50 -11.07 -36.45 23.67
C GLY A 50 -11.62 -35.08 23.27
N ASP A 51 -11.71 -34.15 24.22
CA ASP A 51 -11.98 -32.75 23.92
C ASP A 51 -10.64 -32.07 23.66
N ASP A 52 -10.39 -31.64 22.44
CA ASP A 52 -9.45 -30.56 22.13
C ASP A 52 -10.15 -29.61 21.15
N ASN A 53 -10.00 -28.31 21.38
CA ASN A 53 -10.82 -27.27 20.77
C ASN A 53 -10.14 -26.68 19.54
N ASP A 54 -9.62 -27.56 18.67
CA ASP A 54 -8.91 -27.19 17.45
C ASP A 54 -9.87 -26.46 16.51
N THR A 55 -9.63 -25.16 16.34
CA THR A 55 -10.23 -24.40 15.26
C THR A 55 -9.49 -24.78 13.99
N GLU A 56 -10.07 -25.68 13.20
CA GLU A 56 -9.58 -26.01 11.86
C GLU A 56 -9.53 -24.73 11.02
N GLU A 57 -8.36 -24.09 10.95
CA GLU A 57 -8.06 -23.12 9.90
C GLU A 57 -8.08 -23.89 8.58
N GLU A 58 -9.13 -23.67 7.76
CA GLU A 58 -9.21 -24.28 6.43
C GLU A 58 -7.94 -23.91 5.64
N GLU A 59 -7.08 -24.91 5.37
CA GLU A 59 -5.89 -24.71 4.54
C GLU A 59 -6.32 -24.14 3.18
N LEU A 60 -6.05 -22.85 2.98
CA LEU A 60 -6.29 -22.20 1.69
C LEU A 60 -5.48 -22.94 0.61
N PRO A 61 -6.06 -23.20 -0.58
CA PRO A 61 -5.37 -23.92 -1.65
C PRO A 61 -3.97 -23.35 -1.90
N SER A 62 -2.97 -24.23 -1.95
CA SER A 62 -1.56 -23.84 -1.99
C SER A 62 -1.28 -22.89 -3.15
N PHE A 63 -1.05 -21.63 -2.78
CA PHE A 63 -1.01 -20.53 -3.74
C PHE A 63 0.19 -20.67 -4.69
N LYS A 64 -0.04 -20.34 -5.97
CA LYS A 64 0.97 -20.38 -7.03
C LYS A 64 1.06 -19.05 -7.77
N PHE A 65 2.28 -18.57 -7.93
CA PHE A 65 2.61 -17.40 -8.74
C PHE A 65 2.70 -17.76 -10.23
N LEU A 66 3.23 -18.94 -10.55
CA LEU A 66 3.31 -19.48 -11.91
C LEU A 66 2.03 -20.24 -12.27
N THR A 67 1.11 -19.52 -12.92
CA THR A 67 0.04 -20.09 -13.73
C THR A 67 0.57 -20.30 -15.15
N LEU A 68 0.63 -21.55 -15.60
CA LEU A 68 0.84 -21.91 -17.01
C LEU A 68 -0.40 -21.48 -17.79
N ASP A 69 -0.30 -20.39 -18.54
CA ASP A 69 -1.32 -20.02 -19.53
C ASP A 69 -1.08 -20.82 -20.84
N SER A 70 -2.12 -21.01 -21.65
CA SER A 70 -2.00 -21.57 -23.01
C SER A 70 -1.10 -20.78 -23.95
N ASP A 71 -0.76 -19.57 -23.53
CA ASP A 71 -0.06 -18.53 -24.28
C ASP A 71 1.41 -18.47 -23.81
N ASP A 72 1.84 -19.42 -22.95
CA ASP A 72 3.21 -19.50 -22.43
C ASP A 72 4.19 -20.33 -23.28
N ASP A 73 3.71 -21.10 -24.27
CA ASP A 73 4.48 -22.13 -25.00
C ASP A 73 5.59 -21.61 -25.96
N ASP A 74 5.68 -20.30 -26.20
CA ASP A 74 6.75 -19.70 -27.02
C ASP A 74 8.08 -19.54 -26.22
N ASP A 75 8.92 -20.58 -26.27
CA ASP A 75 10.28 -20.66 -25.70
C ASP A 75 11.33 -19.80 -26.48
N GLU A 76 11.02 -18.55 -26.82
CA GLU A 76 12.05 -17.62 -27.33
C GLU A 76 12.90 -17.04 -26.18
N GLU A 77 14.22 -17.23 -26.26
CA GLU A 77 15.19 -16.76 -25.26
C GLU A 77 15.38 -15.23 -25.33
N LEU A 78 14.46 -14.49 -24.71
CA LEU A 78 14.41 -13.03 -24.71
C LEU A 78 15.73 -12.39 -24.22
N LEU A 79 16.48 -11.82 -25.16
CA LEU A 79 17.78 -11.17 -24.94
C LEU A 79 17.71 -9.92 -24.04
N SER A 80 16.53 -9.32 -23.88
CA SER A 80 16.25 -8.18 -23.01
C SER A 80 14.92 -8.36 -22.29
N LYS A 81 14.72 -7.65 -21.16
CA LYS A 81 13.41 -7.61 -20.48
C LYS A 81 12.50 -6.72 -21.33
N GLN A 82 11.32 -7.21 -21.71
CA GLN A 82 10.33 -6.36 -22.36
C GLN A 82 9.76 -5.33 -21.38
N GLU A 83 9.45 -4.14 -21.88
CA GLU A 83 8.81 -3.08 -21.10
C GLU A 83 7.30 -3.33 -21.00
N TRP A 84 6.71 -2.98 -19.85
CA TRP A 84 5.26 -3.02 -19.68
C TRP A 84 4.62 -1.86 -20.45
N ARG A 85 3.80 -2.18 -21.45
CA ARG A 85 2.96 -1.24 -22.18
C ARG A 85 1.68 -1.94 -22.63
N MET A 86 0.70 -1.17 -23.10
CA MET A 86 -0.49 -1.72 -23.74
C MET A 86 -0.15 -2.35 -25.09
N VAL A 87 -0.89 -3.39 -25.50
CA VAL A 87 -0.76 -3.98 -26.84
C VAL A 87 -1.51 -3.11 -27.85
N GLU A 88 -0.74 -2.43 -28.71
CA GLU A 88 -1.26 -1.69 -29.85
C GLU A 88 -2.18 -2.57 -30.73
N GLY A 89 -3.29 -2.01 -31.19
CA GLY A 89 -4.26 -2.72 -32.05
C GLY A 89 -5.34 -3.54 -31.33
N ARG A 90 -5.30 -3.72 -29.99
CA ARG A 90 -6.43 -4.33 -29.27
C ARG A 90 -7.57 -3.34 -29.02
N THR A 91 -8.76 -3.68 -29.53
CA THR A 91 -9.89 -2.76 -29.69
C THR A 91 -10.61 -2.34 -28.40
N ARG A 92 -10.41 -3.04 -27.26
CA ARG A 92 -11.17 -2.79 -26.01
C ARG A 92 -11.09 -1.35 -25.46
N TYR A 93 -10.01 -0.64 -25.75
CA TYR A 93 -9.74 0.71 -25.22
C TYR A 93 -9.95 1.80 -26.27
N MET A 94 -10.09 1.43 -27.55
CA MET A 94 -10.63 2.26 -28.62
C MET A 94 -12.17 2.21 -28.51
N ARG A 95 -12.78 3.22 -27.90
CA ARG A 95 -14.23 3.29 -27.68
C ARG A 95 -14.85 4.44 -28.45
N ASP A 96 -16.08 4.24 -28.90
CA ASP A 96 -16.93 5.30 -29.45
C ASP A 96 -17.15 6.44 -28.43
N PRO A 97 -17.54 7.65 -28.87
CA PRO A 97 -17.86 8.75 -27.96
C PRO A 97 -18.97 8.38 -26.94
N PRO A 98 -18.90 8.84 -25.68
CA PRO A 98 -19.92 8.54 -24.67
C PRO A 98 -21.33 8.93 -25.10
N THR A 99 -22.31 8.06 -24.84
CA THR A 99 -23.72 8.27 -25.23
C THR A 99 -24.49 9.16 -24.27
N SER A 100 -24.02 9.35 -23.03
CA SER A 100 -24.65 10.23 -22.05
C SER A 100 -24.28 11.71 -22.27
N PRO A 101 -25.25 12.65 -22.16
CA PRO A 101 -25.00 14.08 -22.34
C PRO A 101 -23.90 14.61 -21.40
N PRO A 102 -22.88 15.34 -21.90
CA PRO A 102 -21.78 15.88 -21.08
C PRO A 102 -22.25 16.75 -19.90
N GLU A 103 -23.34 17.49 -20.10
CA GLU A 103 -24.04 18.33 -19.10
C GLU A 103 -24.40 17.61 -17.80
N ARG A 104 -24.47 16.26 -17.81
CA ARG A 104 -24.76 15.46 -16.61
C ARG A 104 -23.54 15.22 -15.72
N GLY A 105 -22.32 15.57 -16.14
CA GLY A 105 -21.12 15.53 -15.28
C GLY A 105 -20.69 14.14 -14.80
N TYR A 106 -21.00 13.08 -15.56
CA TYR A 106 -20.57 11.70 -15.27
C TYR A 106 -19.50 11.18 -16.23
N ALA A 107 -19.60 11.45 -17.54
CA ALA A 107 -18.58 11.05 -18.51
C ALA A 107 -17.22 11.70 -18.20
N ASN A 108 -16.13 10.97 -18.46
CA ASN A 108 -14.74 11.33 -18.18
C ASN A 108 -14.40 11.66 -16.70
N ARG A 109 -15.31 11.43 -15.74
CA ARG A 109 -15.01 11.64 -14.32
C ARG A 109 -13.96 10.64 -13.84
N LYS A 110 -12.78 11.14 -13.46
CA LYS A 110 -11.66 10.37 -12.90
C LYS A 110 -11.86 10.11 -11.40
N ILE A 111 -10.84 9.59 -10.71
CA ILE A 111 -10.84 9.37 -9.26
C ILE A 111 -11.02 10.71 -8.52
N ASP A 112 -11.91 10.73 -7.52
CA ASP A 112 -12.08 11.86 -6.60
C ASP A 112 -11.17 11.66 -5.36
N PRO A 113 -10.22 12.57 -5.06
CA PRO A 113 -9.37 12.45 -3.87
C PRO A 113 -10.10 12.43 -2.52
N ARG A 114 -11.36 12.89 -2.47
CA ARG A 114 -12.22 12.95 -1.27
C ARG A 114 -11.55 13.60 -0.05
N GLU A 115 -10.96 14.78 -0.27
CA GLU A 115 -10.36 15.60 0.79
C GLU A 115 -11.35 16.02 1.90
N ASP A 116 -12.66 15.81 1.71
CA ASP A 116 -13.73 16.02 2.67
C ASP A 116 -13.76 14.98 3.82
N LYS A 117 -12.92 13.92 3.78
CA LYS A 117 -13.08 12.71 4.62
C LYS A 117 -11.87 12.33 5.47
N ARG A 118 -11.01 13.29 5.82
CA ARG A 118 -9.71 13.04 6.46
C ARG A 118 -9.81 12.30 7.81
N ASP A 119 -10.80 12.63 8.65
CA ASP A 119 -10.84 12.22 10.06
C ASP A 119 -11.69 10.97 10.39
N ILE A 120 -12.12 10.18 9.40
CA ILE A 120 -12.95 8.99 9.67
C ILE A 120 -12.08 7.77 10.05
N VAL A 121 -12.33 7.21 11.24
CA VAL A 121 -11.49 6.16 11.85
C VAL A 121 -11.85 4.73 11.38
N TRP A 122 -13.05 4.51 10.83
CA TRP A 122 -13.53 3.16 10.49
C TRP A 122 -13.06 2.62 9.13
N TRP A 123 -12.76 3.48 8.14
CA TRP A 123 -12.27 3.04 6.82
C TRP A 123 -10.75 2.83 6.72
N GLN A 124 -9.98 3.27 7.74
CA GLN A 124 -8.52 3.40 7.69
C GLN A 124 -7.81 2.17 7.12
N ILE A 125 -6.71 2.39 6.41
CA ILE A 125 -5.85 1.35 5.83
C ILE A 125 -5.40 0.37 6.93
N THR A 126 -5.27 -0.91 6.59
CA THR A 126 -4.75 -1.93 7.51
C THR A 126 -3.26 -1.68 7.81
N LYS A 127 -2.96 -1.15 9.01
CA LYS A 127 -1.58 -1.14 9.54
C LYS A 127 -0.98 -2.54 9.47
N ALA A 128 0.25 -2.66 8.98
CA ALA A 128 0.86 -3.93 8.62
C ALA A 128 2.13 -4.25 9.41
N LEU A 129 2.81 -3.24 9.99
CA LEU A 129 3.97 -3.44 10.86
C LEU A 129 3.57 -3.47 12.35
N ASN A 130 2.34 -3.03 12.67
CA ASN A 130 1.75 -3.08 14.02
C ASN A 130 2.63 -2.37 15.08
N THR A 131 3.27 -1.26 14.72
CA THR A 131 4.27 -0.61 15.59
C THR A 131 3.62 0.24 16.69
N ASN A 132 3.02 -0.43 17.68
CA ASN A 132 2.47 0.19 18.90
C ASN A 132 3.55 0.73 19.85
N LYS A 133 4.54 1.48 19.34
CA LYS A 133 5.75 1.94 20.03
C LYS A 133 5.94 3.46 19.93
N LYS A 134 5.19 4.18 20.78
CA LYS A 134 5.57 5.50 21.34
C LYS A 134 6.17 6.53 20.37
N MET A 135 5.43 6.90 19.33
CA MET A 135 5.29 8.35 19.09
C MET A 135 4.54 8.96 20.28
N SER A 136 4.79 10.23 20.62
CA SER A 136 4.07 10.92 21.69
C SER A 136 3.33 12.14 21.13
N ASP A 137 2.00 12.03 21.05
CA ASP A 137 1.09 12.96 20.36
C ASP A 137 0.88 14.29 21.12
N LYS A 138 1.94 14.83 21.74
CA LYS A 138 1.91 16.10 22.47
C LYS A 138 2.19 17.26 21.53
N SER A 139 1.13 17.89 21.06
CA SER A 139 1.13 19.10 20.22
C SER A 139 1.60 20.35 21.01
N ASP A 140 2.87 20.37 21.40
CA ASP A 140 3.52 21.47 22.14
C ASP A 140 4.32 22.43 21.20
N ASP A 141 4.16 22.32 19.87
CA ASP A 141 5.05 22.90 18.85
C ASP A 141 4.81 24.38 18.47
N GLU A 142 3.80 25.06 19.04
CA GLU A 142 3.51 26.48 18.74
C GLU A 142 4.68 27.43 19.06
N GLY A 143 5.50 27.08 20.06
CA GLY A 143 6.67 27.88 20.46
C GLY A 143 7.83 27.81 19.47
N ASP A 144 8.08 26.63 18.89
CA ASP A 144 9.20 26.41 17.97
C ASP A 144 9.03 27.19 16.66
N ASN A 145 7.79 27.44 16.21
CA ASN A 145 7.51 28.24 15.01
C ASN A 145 8.04 29.67 15.12
N LYS A 146 7.74 30.39 16.21
CA LYS A 146 8.20 31.79 16.41
C LYS A 146 9.72 31.87 16.52
N LEU A 147 10.33 30.89 17.18
CA LEU A 147 11.79 30.77 17.28
C LEU A 147 12.42 30.52 15.91
N ARG A 148 11.81 29.68 15.06
CA ARG A 148 12.24 29.43 13.68
C ARG A 148 12.10 30.65 12.79
N GLU A 149 10.98 31.39 12.86
CA GLU A 149 10.83 32.67 12.14
C GLU A 149 11.94 33.66 12.52
N PHE A 150 12.29 33.74 13.80
CA PHE A 150 13.33 34.62 14.33
C PHE A 150 14.72 34.27 13.79
N PHE A 151 15.14 33.00 13.80
CA PHE A 151 16.43 32.60 13.20
C PHE A 151 16.45 32.88 11.68
N CYS A 152 15.35 32.66 10.96
CA CYS A 152 15.24 33.02 9.54
C CYS A 152 15.39 34.53 9.30
N LYS A 153 14.77 35.38 10.12
CA LYS A 153 14.86 36.85 10.03
C LYS A 153 16.25 37.39 10.38
N LEU A 154 16.99 36.74 11.29
CA LEU A 154 18.38 37.10 11.56
C LEU A 154 19.32 36.71 10.41
N ALA A 155 19.11 35.55 9.80
CA ALA A 155 19.91 35.09 8.67
C ALA A 155 19.70 35.94 7.40
N ARG A 156 18.43 36.28 7.12
CA ARG A 156 17.97 36.96 5.91
C ARG A 156 17.57 38.39 6.27
N GLU A 157 18.57 39.27 6.34
CA GLU A 157 18.44 40.67 6.76
C GLU A 157 17.52 41.47 5.81
N VAL A 158 16.96 42.58 6.29
CA VAL A 158 15.73 43.17 5.72
C VAL A 158 15.91 43.75 4.31
N ASP A 159 15.48 42.99 3.31
CA ASP A 159 14.93 43.50 2.05
C ASP A 159 13.41 43.26 2.01
N GLU A 160 12.62 44.33 1.82
CA GLU A 160 11.23 44.22 1.37
C GLU A 160 11.18 43.96 -0.16
N MET A 161 11.70 42.83 -0.62
CA MET A 161 11.37 42.21 -1.92
C MET A 161 11.84 40.75 -1.91
N GLY A 162 11.13 39.77 -2.47
CA GLY A 162 9.77 39.79 -3.03
C GLY A 162 9.30 38.34 -3.23
N SER A 163 8.14 38.11 -3.85
CA SER A 163 7.67 36.76 -4.16
C SER A 163 8.40 36.16 -5.38
N GLN A 164 9.72 35.97 -5.28
CA GLN A 164 10.48 35.25 -6.29
C GLN A 164 10.34 33.74 -6.10
N THR A 165 9.68 33.11 -7.06
CA THR A 165 9.78 31.68 -7.33
C THR A 165 11.26 31.30 -7.49
N SER A 166 11.77 30.44 -6.61
CA SER A 166 13.11 29.87 -6.79
C SER A 166 13.20 29.18 -8.15
N THR A 167 14.24 29.50 -8.92
CA THR A 167 14.50 28.87 -10.22
C THR A 167 14.61 27.36 -10.07
N THR A 168 13.85 26.63 -10.89
CA THR A 168 13.92 25.18 -11.01
C THR A 168 15.32 24.75 -11.42
N SER A 169 15.94 23.90 -10.58
CA SER A 169 16.89 22.91 -11.05
C SER A 169 16.09 21.66 -11.42
N ASP A 170 16.45 20.98 -12.50
CA ASP A 170 15.58 19.98 -13.16
C ASP A 170 15.44 18.66 -12.38
N LEU A 171 14.60 18.70 -11.35
CA LEU A 171 14.02 17.54 -10.68
C LEU A 171 12.54 17.43 -11.07
N THR A 172 12.05 16.22 -11.31
CA THR A 172 10.76 16.00 -11.96
C THR A 172 9.55 16.40 -11.09
N PRO A 173 8.39 16.75 -11.69
CA PRO A 173 7.30 17.45 -11.00
C PRO A 173 6.63 16.69 -9.84
N ASN A 174 6.90 15.39 -9.69
CA ASN A 174 6.17 14.49 -8.79
C ASN A 174 6.83 14.33 -7.40
N THR A 175 7.75 15.22 -7.02
CA THR A 175 8.14 15.35 -5.60
C THR A 175 7.00 16.07 -4.87
N PRO A 176 6.36 15.47 -3.84
CA PRO A 176 5.27 16.14 -3.14
C PRO A 176 5.75 17.47 -2.56
N PRO A 177 4.96 18.56 -2.67
CA PRO A 177 5.40 19.87 -2.21
C PRO A 177 5.69 19.83 -0.71
N ILE A 178 6.97 20.01 -0.37
CA ILE A 178 7.45 20.14 1.01
C ILE A 178 6.55 21.15 1.71
N ILE A 179 6.08 20.82 2.92
CA ILE A 179 5.24 21.73 3.73
C ILE A 179 6.09 22.94 4.13
N THR A 180 6.07 23.95 3.26
CA THR A 180 6.71 25.24 3.44
C THR A 180 5.88 26.05 4.42
N GLY A 181 6.19 25.87 5.71
CA GLY A 181 6.01 26.96 6.66
C GLY A 181 6.66 28.24 6.10
N LYS A 182 6.18 29.42 6.54
CA LYS A 182 6.41 30.75 5.93
C LYS A 182 7.85 31.14 5.52
N TYR A 183 8.86 30.39 5.97
CA TYR A 183 10.26 30.57 5.61
C TYR A 183 10.81 29.22 5.12
N PRO A 184 11.48 29.18 3.95
CA PRO A 184 12.28 28.02 3.54
C PRO A 184 13.25 27.60 4.64
N PRO A 185 13.57 26.29 4.76
CA PRO A 185 14.51 25.79 5.76
C PRO A 185 15.82 26.59 5.79
N LEU A 186 16.41 26.71 6.97
CA LEU A 186 17.75 27.28 7.12
C LEU A 186 18.80 26.32 6.52
N THR A 187 19.71 26.86 5.72
CA THR A 187 20.99 26.24 5.39
C THR A 187 21.99 26.39 6.54
N ALA A 188 23.10 25.65 6.51
CA ALA A 188 24.16 25.75 7.51
C ALA A 188 24.79 27.17 7.55
N ALA A 189 24.99 27.80 6.38
CA ALA A 189 25.52 29.15 6.28
C ALA A 189 24.56 30.20 6.88
N GLU A 190 23.27 30.13 6.55
CA GLU A 190 22.26 31.03 7.13
C GLU A 190 22.13 30.87 8.64
N ARG A 191 22.15 29.63 9.14
CA ARG A 191 22.17 29.37 10.59
C ARG A 191 23.41 29.96 11.25
N PHE A 192 24.59 29.83 10.64
CA PHE A 192 25.83 30.44 11.13
C PHE A 192 25.78 31.97 11.15
N ILE A 193 25.14 32.62 10.15
CA ILE A 193 24.88 34.06 10.15
C ILE A 193 24.00 34.46 11.33
N ALA A 194 22.88 33.76 11.55
CA ALA A 194 21.98 34.03 12.66
C ALA A 194 22.66 33.82 14.03
N GLU A 195 23.39 32.73 14.22
CA GLU A 195 24.15 32.45 15.45
C GLU A 195 25.30 33.43 15.68
N THR A 196 25.91 33.97 14.61
CA THR A 196 26.92 35.04 14.70
C THR A 196 26.30 36.34 15.21
N LYS A 197 25.11 36.73 14.73
CA LYS A 197 24.38 37.92 15.22
C LYS A 197 23.92 37.74 16.68
N ILE A 198 23.49 36.54 17.07
CA ILE A 198 23.20 36.21 18.46
C ILE A 198 24.47 36.30 19.34
N ARG A 199 25.62 35.78 18.87
CA ARG A 199 26.91 35.90 19.57
C ARG A 199 27.32 37.37 19.73
N GLN A 200 27.12 38.22 18.72
CA GLN A 200 27.38 39.66 18.78
C GLN A 200 26.49 40.40 19.80
N ALA A 201 25.27 39.93 20.05
CA ALA A 201 24.39 40.46 21.10
C ALA A 201 24.75 39.99 22.53
N GLY A 202 25.60 38.97 22.65
CA GLY A 202 26.15 38.48 23.92
C GLY A 202 25.10 37.97 24.93
N GLU A 203 25.41 38.12 26.22
CA GLU A 203 24.56 37.66 27.33
C GLU A 203 23.22 38.41 27.44
N LYS A 204 23.11 39.60 26.85
CA LYS A 204 21.83 40.33 26.76
C LYS A 204 20.88 39.63 25.79
N GLY A 205 21.40 38.99 24.74
CA GLY A 205 20.64 38.30 23.73
C GLY A 205 19.73 39.22 22.91
N LEU A 206 18.85 38.60 22.13
CA LEU A 206 17.90 39.23 21.22
C LEU A 206 16.50 38.67 21.49
N GLU A 207 15.49 39.53 21.59
CA GLU A 207 14.11 39.13 21.87
C GLU A 207 13.47 38.41 20.67
N VAL A 208 12.69 37.36 20.93
CA VAL A 208 11.96 36.59 19.91
C VAL A 208 10.55 37.19 19.73
N PRO A 209 10.25 37.86 18.59
CA PRO A 209 9.02 38.62 18.44
C PRO A 209 7.74 37.80 18.67
N GLY A 210 6.78 38.38 19.39
CA GLY A 210 5.54 37.69 19.75
C GLY A 210 5.70 36.62 20.84
N THR A 211 6.82 36.63 21.59
CA THR A 211 7.02 35.87 22.83
C THR A 211 7.60 36.80 23.91
N MET A 212 7.71 36.31 25.15
CA MET A 212 8.49 36.99 26.20
C MET A 212 9.91 36.41 26.36
N SER A 213 10.37 35.61 25.39
CA SER A 213 11.65 34.93 25.44
C SER A 213 12.70 35.64 24.58
N ARG A 214 13.97 35.52 24.98
CA ARG A 214 15.12 35.99 24.21
C ARG A 214 16.04 34.82 23.87
N VAL A 215 16.67 34.86 22.70
CA VAL A 215 17.80 33.98 22.37
C VAL A 215 19.07 34.69 22.77
N ALA A 216 19.85 34.07 23.63
CA ALA A 216 21.10 34.60 24.16
C ALA A 216 22.26 33.63 23.92
N PHE A 217 23.47 34.15 24.08
CA PHE A 217 24.67 33.37 23.95
C PHE A 217 25.18 32.94 25.33
N SER A 218 25.40 31.64 25.55
CA SER A 218 25.91 31.07 26.80
C SER A 218 27.42 30.83 26.68
N PRO A 219 28.28 31.61 27.37
CA PRO A 219 29.73 31.45 27.31
C PRO A 219 30.21 30.15 28.00
N PRO A 220 31.48 29.76 27.80
CA PRO A 220 32.12 28.69 28.57
C PRO A 220 32.06 28.95 30.08
N ASN A 221 32.14 27.89 30.89
CA ASN A 221 32.14 27.96 32.34
C ASN A 221 32.86 26.73 32.94
N ASN A 222 33.02 26.72 34.27
CA ASN A 222 33.76 25.69 35.02
C ASN A 222 33.29 24.23 34.76
N ASN A 223 32.10 24.02 34.19
CA ASN A 223 31.54 22.70 33.86
C ASN A 223 31.43 22.46 32.33
N ARG A 224 31.85 23.40 31.48
CA ARG A 224 31.66 23.35 30.02
C ARG A 224 32.63 24.28 29.27
N GLU A 225 33.59 23.71 28.55
CA GLU A 225 34.65 24.45 27.83
C GLU A 225 34.16 25.18 26.57
N TYR A 226 32.99 24.81 26.04
CA TYR A 226 32.42 25.32 24.79
C TYR A 226 31.23 26.25 25.00
N GLU A 227 30.98 27.09 24.01
CA GLU A 227 29.88 28.07 23.96
C GLU A 227 28.61 27.44 23.42
N LEU A 228 27.42 27.84 23.89
CA LEU A 228 26.13 27.32 23.39
C LEU A 228 25.07 28.41 23.19
N VAL A 229 24.24 28.25 22.17
CA VAL A 229 23.06 29.11 21.95
C VAL A 229 21.89 28.63 22.82
N VAL A 230 21.26 29.55 23.55
CA VAL A 230 20.22 29.26 24.54
C VAL A 230 19.00 30.15 24.37
N ILE A 231 17.82 29.62 24.68
CA ILE A 231 16.63 30.44 24.93
C ILE A 231 16.54 30.75 26.43
N VAL A 232 16.12 31.98 26.74
CA VAL A 232 15.85 32.49 28.09
C VAL A 232 14.42 32.99 28.12
N ALA A 233 13.54 32.29 28.85
CA ALA A 233 12.19 32.78 29.16
C ALA A 233 12.22 33.54 30.50
N PRO A 234 11.23 34.42 30.81
CA PRO A 234 11.33 35.40 31.89
C PRO A 234 11.63 34.86 33.29
N ASN A 235 11.20 33.62 33.57
CA ASN A 235 11.27 32.99 34.89
C ASN A 235 11.89 31.58 34.86
N THR A 236 12.66 31.22 33.83
CA THR A 236 13.27 29.88 33.70
C THR A 236 14.80 29.92 33.66
N LYS A 237 15.43 28.79 33.98
CA LYS A 237 16.84 28.56 33.61
C LYS A 237 16.99 28.54 32.09
N TYR A 238 18.23 28.70 31.63
CA TYR A 238 18.62 28.53 30.23
C TYR A 238 18.19 27.16 29.70
N THR A 239 17.54 27.15 28.53
CA THR A 239 17.28 25.93 27.77
C THR A 239 18.08 26.00 26.47
N TYR A 240 18.82 24.93 26.14
CA TYR A 240 19.66 24.91 24.95
C TYR A 240 18.81 24.79 23.68
N ILE A 241 19.28 25.40 22.59
CA ILE A 241 18.65 25.28 21.27
C ILE A 241 19.39 24.18 20.50
N CYS A 242 18.66 23.24 19.90
CA CYS A 242 19.28 22.20 19.10
C CYS A 242 20.01 22.78 17.87
N SER A 243 21.16 22.20 17.51
CA SER A 243 21.96 22.61 16.34
C SER A 243 22.36 21.45 15.41
N VAL A 244 21.92 20.21 15.66
CA VAL A 244 22.25 19.01 14.86
C VAL A 244 21.93 19.18 13.37
N ILE A 245 20.82 19.86 13.05
CA ILE A 245 20.52 20.35 11.70
C ILE A 245 20.16 21.84 11.76
N PRO A 246 20.53 22.64 10.75
CA PRO A 246 20.45 24.11 10.82
C PRO A 246 19.03 24.65 11.04
N ASN A 247 18.03 23.93 10.52
CA ASN A 247 16.61 24.28 10.59
C ASN A 247 15.91 23.82 11.89
N CYS A 248 16.56 23.02 12.74
CA CYS A 248 15.99 22.65 14.03
C CYS A 248 16.26 23.73 15.08
N VAL A 249 15.23 24.16 15.78
CA VAL A 249 15.32 25.08 16.93
C VAL A 249 14.74 24.46 18.22
N LYS A 250 14.34 23.18 18.18
CA LYS A 250 13.69 22.48 19.29
C LYS A 250 14.54 22.56 20.56
N THR A 251 13.93 23.02 21.65
CA THR A 251 14.60 23.24 22.95
C THR A 251 14.28 22.14 23.98
N ARG A 252 13.25 21.33 23.71
CA ARG A 252 12.80 20.27 24.62
C ARG A 252 13.85 19.18 24.81
N SER A 253 14.19 18.91 26.07
CA SER A 253 15.04 17.80 26.50
C SER A 253 16.40 17.73 25.79
N THR A 254 17.00 18.87 25.46
CA THR A 254 18.29 18.96 24.75
C THR A 254 19.48 18.41 25.57
N THR A 255 20.57 17.99 24.92
CA THR A 255 21.84 17.70 25.62
C THR A 255 22.69 18.94 25.84
N VAL A 256 23.58 18.85 26.83
CA VAL A 256 24.70 19.79 27.01
C VAL A 256 25.92 19.11 26.39
N GLU A 257 26.03 19.24 25.08
CA GLU A 257 27.09 18.74 24.20
C GLU A 257 27.51 19.90 23.29
N PRO A 258 28.71 19.89 22.65
CA PRO A 258 29.15 20.94 21.73
C PRO A 258 28.17 21.21 20.58
N ILE A 259 27.40 20.19 20.19
CA ILE A 259 26.27 20.27 19.28
C ILE A 259 25.03 19.77 20.03
N PRO A 260 24.23 20.65 20.67
CA PRO A 260 23.05 20.23 21.43
C PRO A 260 22.04 19.48 20.57
N LYS A 261 21.60 18.32 21.07
CA LYS A 261 20.66 17.43 20.38
C LYS A 261 19.32 17.45 21.14
N CYS A 262 18.21 17.81 20.50
CA CYS A 262 16.87 17.66 21.11
C CYS A 262 16.48 16.17 21.20
N TYR A 263 15.37 15.84 21.86
CA TYR A 263 14.93 14.44 21.99
C TYR A 263 14.76 13.68 20.66
N LEU A 264 14.41 14.36 19.56
CA LEU A 264 14.32 13.77 18.21
C LEU A 264 15.68 13.48 17.57
N HIS A 265 16.76 14.11 18.06
CA HIS A 265 18.13 13.93 17.57
C HIS A 265 19.01 13.23 18.62
N LYS A 266 18.40 12.67 19.68
CA LYS A 266 19.08 11.90 20.72
C LYS A 266 18.84 10.40 20.52
N GLY A 267 19.89 9.71 20.09
CA GLY A 267 19.92 8.25 20.05
C GLY A 267 19.04 7.64 18.96
N GLU A 268 18.71 6.38 19.16
CA GLU A 268 18.07 5.49 18.19
C GLU A 268 16.63 5.93 17.84
N GLN A 269 16.42 6.34 16.59
CA GLN A 269 15.11 6.60 16.01
C GLN A 269 14.55 5.34 15.36
N ILE A 270 13.22 5.24 15.26
CA ILE A 270 12.55 4.24 14.41
C ILE A 270 12.27 4.90 13.06
N GLY A 271 12.75 4.29 11.99
CA GLY A 271 12.42 4.63 10.61
C GLY A 271 11.62 3.53 9.95
N PHE A 272 10.93 3.87 8.89
CA PHE A 272 10.16 2.97 8.04
C PHE A 272 10.69 3.05 6.60
N VAL A 273 10.73 1.93 5.90
CA VAL A 273 11.19 1.87 4.51
C VAL A 273 10.21 1.05 3.66
N LEU A 274 9.99 1.53 2.43
CA LEU A 274 9.25 0.87 1.37
C LEU A 274 10.21 0.62 0.20
N ALA A 275 10.35 -0.63 -0.20
CA ALA A 275 11.15 -1.04 -1.35
C ALA A 275 10.30 -1.85 -2.34
N GLN A 276 10.75 -1.92 -3.59
CA GLN A 276 10.12 -2.71 -4.65
C GLN A 276 11.18 -3.60 -5.29
N PHE A 277 10.87 -4.89 -5.45
CA PHE A 277 11.77 -5.87 -6.04
C PHE A 277 11.15 -6.50 -7.28
N THR A 278 12.00 -6.79 -8.26
CA THR A 278 11.72 -7.61 -9.45
C THR A 278 12.55 -8.88 -9.45
N ASP A 279 12.12 -9.87 -10.23
CA ASP A 279 13.00 -10.94 -10.67
C ASP A 279 13.83 -10.45 -11.87
N GLY A 280 15.13 -10.23 -11.67
CA GLY A 280 16.05 -9.82 -12.73
C GLY A 280 16.26 -10.89 -13.82
N ALA A 281 16.00 -12.15 -13.49
CA ALA A 281 16.12 -13.30 -14.38
C ALA A 281 14.77 -13.69 -15.03
N ASN A 282 13.71 -12.89 -14.84
CA ASN A 282 12.47 -13.02 -15.61
C ASN A 282 12.41 -11.91 -16.66
N LYS A 283 12.51 -12.30 -17.94
CA LYS A 283 12.48 -11.38 -19.09
C LYS A 283 11.12 -11.28 -19.76
N LYS A 284 10.24 -12.26 -19.50
CA LYS A 284 8.93 -12.44 -20.13
C LYS A 284 7.80 -11.76 -19.35
N ASN A 285 7.83 -11.88 -18.02
CA ASN A 285 6.80 -11.35 -17.12
C ASN A 285 7.43 -10.39 -16.12
N ASP A 286 6.75 -9.29 -15.80
CA ASP A 286 7.20 -8.39 -14.74
C ASP A 286 6.75 -8.91 -13.38
N VAL A 287 7.69 -9.03 -12.45
CA VAL A 287 7.47 -9.62 -11.14
C VAL A 287 7.54 -8.49 -10.12
N VAL A 288 6.48 -8.30 -9.33
CA VAL A 288 6.37 -7.15 -8.44
C VAL A 288 6.24 -7.60 -6.99
N LEU A 289 7.27 -7.34 -6.19
CA LEU A 289 7.27 -7.55 -4.74
C LEU A 289 7.49 -6.22 -4.02
N HIS A 290 6.43 -5.69 -3.41
CA HIS A 290 6.54 -4.58 -2.47
C HIS A 290 6.93 -5.10 -1.09
N VAL A 291 7.92 -4.45 -0.48
CA VAL A 291 8.49 -4.80 0.82
C VAL A 291 8.40 -3.59 1.74
N ILE A 292 7.86 -3.79 2.94
CA ILE A 292 7.90 -2.78 4.00
C ILE A 292 8.66 -3.31 5.22
N ALA A 293 9.39 -2.43 5.89
CA ALA A 293 10.06 -2.75 7.14
C ALA A 293 10.17 -1.53 8.05
N SER A 294 9.97 -1.75 9.36
CA SER A 294 10.50 -0.85 10.38
C SER A 294 11.95 -1.23 10.69
N PHE A 295 12.79 -0.22 10.86
CA PHE A 295 14.21 -0.36 11.18
C PHE A 295 14.62 0.75 12.15
N THR A 296 15.82 0.67 12.73
CA THR A 296 16.35 1.70 13.60
C THR A 296 17.57 2.39 13.01
N TYR A 297 17.74 3.68 13.30
CA TYR A 297 18.85 4.50 12.80
C TYR A 297 19.21 5.63 13.75
N ILE A 298 20.40 6.23 13.57
CA ILE A 298 20.81 7.45 14.27
C ILE A 298 20.54 8.64 13.36
N TYR A 299 19.92 9.70 13.87
CA TYR A 299 19.63 10.88 13.07
C TYR A 299 20.91 11.58 12.61
N GLY A 300 21.07 11.78 11.29
CA GLY A 300 22.27 12.33 10.66
C GLY A 300 23.33 11.29 10.25
N ASP A 301 23.06 10.00 10.47
CA ASP A 301 23.84 8.87 9.95
C ASP A 301 23.08 8.22 8.78
N ASP A 302 23.19 8.82 7.59
CA ASP A 302 22.45 8.38 6.40
C ASP A 302 22.98 7.05 5.83
N GLU A 303 24.27 6.76 6.00
CA GLU A 303 24.87 5.47 5.63
C GLU A 303 24.33 4.35 6.53
N GLY A 304 24.34 4.55 7.86
CA GLY A 304 23.71 3.65 8.82
C GLY A 304 22.19 3.54 8.64
N LYS A 305 21.49 4.63 8.29
CA LYS A 305 20.06 4.62 7.92
C LYS A 305 19.83 3.66 6.74
N SER A 306 20.60 3.81 5.66
CA SER A 306 20.50 2.96 4.47
C SER A 306 20.88 1.50 4.73
N HIS A 307 21.97 1.26 5.48
CA HIS A 307 22.41 -0.09 5.85
C HIS A 307 21.36 -0.82 6.69
N ASN A 308 20.86 -0.20 7.76
CA ASN A 308 19.89 -0.82 8.67
C ASN A 308 18.54 -1.07 7.97
N ALA A 309 18.10 -0.16 7.09
CA ALA A 309 16.91 -0.35 6.26
C ALA A 309 17.08 -1.54 5.29
N THR A 310 18.20 -1.60 4.56
CA THR A 310 18.50 -2.70 3.62
C THR A 310 18.51 -4.05 4.35
N ARG A 311 19.14 -4.12 5.53
CA ARG A 311 19.13 -5.31 6.40
C ARG A 311 17.71 -5.71 6.82
N ALA A 312 16.87 -4.74 7.19
CA ALA A 312 15.49 -5.00 7.61
C ALA A 312 14.61 -5.50 6.44
N ILE A 313 14.70 -4.88 5.26
CA ILE A 313 14.05 -5.32 4.01
C ILE A 313 14.37 -6.78 3.71
N MET A 314 15.66 -7.11 3.65
CA MET A 314 16.16 -8.45 3.34
C MET A 314 15.66 -9.49 4.35
N LEU A 315 15.68 -9.16 5.65
CA LEU A 315 15.14 -10.02 6.71
C LEU A 315 13.62 -10.19 6.64
N GLN A 316 12.86 -9.16 6.23
CA GLN A 316 11.40 -9.21 6.26
C GLN A 316 10.78 -10.00 5.10
N HIS A 317 11.26 -9.83 3.86
CA HIS A 317 10.60 -10.35 2.65
C HIS A 317 11.43 -11.28 1.75
N ILE A 318 12.77 -11.34 1.90
CA ILE A 318 13.63 -12.18 1.06
C ILE A 318 14.17 -13.40 1.81
N ASN A 319 14.62 -13.23 3.06
CA ASN A 319 15.42 -14.26 3.74
C ASN A 319 14.64 -15.31 4.56
N LYS A 320 13.39 -15.07 5.01
CA LYS A 320 12.63 -16.11 5.74
C LYS A 320 12.18 -17.25 4.80
N PRO A 321 12.13 -18.52 5.26
CA PRO A 321 11.87 -19.67 4.39
C PRO A 321 10.45 -19.78 3.80
N THR A 322 9.47 -19.07 4.37
CA THR A 322 8.03 -19.18 4.07
C THR A 322 7.48 -18.05 3.19
N LEU A 323 8.33 -17.17 2.67
CA LEU A 323 7.90 -15.95 1.98
C LEU A 323 7.70 -16.13 0.47
N ALA A 324 6.85 -15.28 -0.09
CA ALA A 324 6.44 -15.27 -1.49
C ALA A 324 7.60 -15.40 -2.49
N PHE A 325 8.70 -14.65 -2.32
CA PHE A 325 9.82 -14.75 -3.25
C PHE A 325 10.42 -16.15 -3.31
N LYS A 326 10.56 -16.86 -2.17
CA LYS A 326 11.11 -18.22 -2.13
C LYS A 326 10.13 -19.29 -2.61
N LEU A 327 8.83 -19.06 -2.45
CA LEU A 327 7.80 -19.90 -3.07
C LEU A 327 7.88 -19.77 -4.60
N TYR A 328 7.90 -18.54 -5.10
CA TYR A 328 8.11 -18.23 -6.51
C TYR A 328 9.44 -18.78 -7.07
N SER A 329 10.56 -18.70 -6.33
CA SER A 329 11.83 -19.32 -6.75
C SER A 329 11.68 -20.83 -6.95
N LYS A 330 11.06 -21.54 -6.00
CA LYS A 330 10.80 -22.99 -6.11
C LYS A 330 9.86 -23.33 -7.26
N GLU A 331 8.89 -22.47 -7.56
CA GLU A 331 8.02 -22.63 -8.73
C GLU A 331 8.80 -22.48 -10.04
N ARG A 332 9.71 -21.49 -10.15
CA ARG A 332 10.60 -21.37 -11.32
C ARG A 332 11.50 -22.61 -11.49
N GLU A 333 12.11 -23.06 -10.40
CA GLU A 333 12.93 -24.29 -10.37
C GLU A 333 12.13 -25.52 -10.83
N ALA A 334 10.91 -25.70 -10.31
CA ALA A 334 10.02 -26.80 -10.69
C ALA A 334 9.55 -26.70 -12.16
N ALA A 335 9.35 -25.49 -12.66
CA ALA A 335 9.07 -25.20 -14.08
C ALA A 335 10.31 -25.28 -14.99
N LYS A 336 11.52 -25.51 -14.43
CA LYS A 336 12.83 -25.49 -15.13
C LYS A 336 13.19 -24.13 -15.75
N ALA A 337 12.52 -23.06 -15.34
CA ALA A 337 12.87 -21.70 -15.73
C ALA A 337 14.22 -21.28 -15.09
N PRO A 338 14.89 -20.23 -15.62
CA PRO A 338 16.06 -19.64 -14.97
C PRO A 338 15.81 -19.33 -13.48
N ALA A 339 16.84 -19.51 -12.64
CA ALA A 339 16.74 -19.27 -11.20
C ALA A 339 16.35 -17.81 -10.91
N ALA A 340 15.40 -17.60 -10.00
CA ALA A 340 14.89 -16.26 -9.68
C ALA A 340 15.96 -15.40 -9.02
N GLN A 341 16.15 -14.18 -9.52
CA GLN A 341 17.14 -13.22 -9.02
C GLN A 341 16.42 -12.01 -8.40
N ALA A 342 16.37 -11.89 -7.08
CA ALA A 342 15.81 -10.70 -6.44
C ALA A 342 16.70 -9.48 -6.74
N VAL A 343 16.15 -8.50 -7.46
CA VAL A 343 16.78 -7.21 -7.76
C VAL A 343 15.91 -6.11 -7.20
N GLU A 344 16.49 -5.21 -6.40
CA GLU A 344 15.77 -4.03 -5.89
C GLU A 344 15.71 -2.95 -6.97
N LEU A 345 14.57 -2.27 -7.05
CA LEU A 345 14.41 -1.03 -7.80
C LEU A 345 14.77 0.13 -6.86
N GLU A 346 16.03 0.53 -6.85
CA GLU A 346 16.58 1.52 -5.91
C GLU A 346 15.87 2.88 -6.04
N GLU A 347 15.51 3.26 -7.26
CA GLU A 347 14.73 4.47 -7.59
C GLU A 347 13.29 4.44 -7.05
N ARG A 348 12.81 3.26 -6.64
CA ARG A 348 11.51 3.07 -5.99
C ARG A 348 11.62 3.02 -4.47
N ARG A 349 12.82 3.01 -3.87
CA ARG A 349 12.98 2.97 -2.40
C ARG A 349 12.58 4.31 -1.77
N LEU A 350 11.68 4.26 -0.79
CA LEU A 350 11.24 5.43 -0.01
C LEU A 350 11.42 5.21 1.49
N TYR A 351 11.78 6.27 2.21
CA TYR A 351 11.92 6.30 3.67
C TYR A 351 10.84 7.19 4.28
N PHE A 352 10.28 6.77 5.41
CA PHE A 352 9.27 7.49 6.18
C PHE A 352 9.63 7.46 7.66
N ASP A 353 9.26 8.50 8.39
CA ASP A 353 9.45 8.57 9.85
C ASP A 353 8.12 8.27 10.60
N ASP A 354 7.07 7.83 9.88
CA ASP A 354 5.74 7.43 10.38
C ASP A 354 5.16 6.19 9.66
N GLU A 355 4.38 5.35 10.36
CA GLU A 355 3.77 4.14 9.78
C GLU A 355 2.54 4.47 8.90
N ASP A 356 1.72 5.48 9.22
CA ASP A 356 0.51 5.75 8.45
C ASP A 356 0.80 6.43 7.10
N GLU A 357 1.76 7.36 7.04
CA GLU A 357 2.27 7.91 5.77
C GLU A 357 2.92 6.83 4.88
N LEU A 358 3.71 5.90 5.46
CA LEU A 358 4.18 4.70 4.75
C LEU A 358 3.01 3.90 4.17
N MET A 359 1.98 3.64 4.99
CA MET A 359 0.86 2.77 4.64
C MET A 359 -0.01 3.35 3.52
N LYS A 360 -0.12 4.68 3.38
CA LYS A 360 -0.76 5.32 2.23
C LYS A 360 -0.06 4.94 0.92
N VAL A 361 1.24 5.22 0.82
CA VAL A 361 2.03 4.98 -0.40
C VAL A 361 2.13 3.48 -0.71
N TYR A 362 2.27 2.64 0.32
CA TYR A 362 2.24 1.18 0.14
C TYR A 362 0.90 0.68 -0.43
N ALA A 363 -0.24 1.11 0.11
CA ALA A 363 -1.56 0.73 -0.40
C ALA A 363 -1.83 1.29 -1.81
N ALA A 364 -1.37 2.51 -2.10
CA ALA A 364 -1.41 3.10 -3.44
C ALA A 364 -0.65 2.27 -4.47
N ARG A 365 0.59 1.86 -4.16
CA ARG A 365 1.40 0.98 -5.02
C ARG A 365 0.75 -0.39 -5.23
N GLN A 366 0.31 -1.05 -4.15
CA GLN A 366 -0.36 -2.34 -4.25
C GLN A 366 -1.65 -2.27 -5.09
N THR A 367 -2.38 -1.16 -5.01
CA THR A 367 -3.61 -0.94 -5.81
C THR A 367 -3.31 -0.55 -7.26
N THR A 368 -2.20 0.12 -7.53
CA THR A 368 -1.74 0.37 -8.90
C THR A 368 -1.34 -0.93 -9.58
N THR A 369 -0.62 -1.81 -8.89
CA THR A 369 -0.31 -3.17 -9.38
C THR A 369 -1.55 -4.04 -9.55
N LEU A 370 -2.59 -3.89 -8.70
CA LEU A 370 -3.90 -4.51 -8.94
C LEU A 370 -4.52 -4.05 -10.27
N PHE A 371 -4.43 -2.76 -10.59
CA PHE A 371 -4.94 -2.23 -11.85
C PHE A 371 -4.11 -2.72 -13.05
N GLN A 372 -2.79 -2.83 -12.94
CA GLN A 372 -1.96 -3.45 -13.99
C GLN A 372 -2.25 -4.94 -14.17
N LEU A 373 -2.51 -5.70 -13.10
CA LEU A 373 -2.97 -7.10 -13.16
C LEU A 373 -4.30 -7.23 -13.91
N LEU A 374 -5.24 -6.30 -13.70
CA LEU A 374 -6.53 -6.28 -14.39
C LEU A 374 -6.43 -5.91 -15.88
N LEU A 375 -5.33 -5.31 -16.32
CA LEU A 375 -5.09 -5.02 -17.75
C LEU A 375 -4.56 -6.23 -18.54
N TRP A 376 -4.15 -7.32 -17.89
CA TRP A 376 -3.83 -8.59 -18.57
C TRP A 376 -5.13 -9.24 -19.13
N PRO A 377 -5.17 -9.68 -20.40
CA PRO A 377 -4.05 -9.95 -21.29
C PRO A 377 -3.80 -8.89 -22.37
N ASP A 378 -4.21 -7.64 -22.15
CA ASP A 378 -4.10 -6.54 -23.13
C ASP A 378 -2.79 -5.72 -23.00
N THR A 379 -1.82 -6.22 -22.22
CA THR A 379 -0.48 -5.65 -22.00
C THR A 379 0.60 -6.54 -22.62
N THR A 380 1.75 -5.98 -22.99
CA THR A 380 2.88 -6.72 -23.60
C THR A 380 3.39 -7.85 -22.72
N ILE A 381 3.41 -7.64 -21.41
CA ILE A 381 3.87 -8.62 -20.42
C ILE A 381 2.83 -8.80 -19.32
N LYS A 382 2.80 -10.01 -18.76
CA LYS A 382 1.97 -10.37 -17.59
C LYS A 382 2.65 -9.83 -16.33
N ILE A 383 1.88 -9.17 -15.47
CA ILE A 383 2.32 -8.82 -14.12
C ILE A 383 2.16 -10.05 -13.21
N ILE A 384 3.14 -10.31 -12.36
CA ILE A 384 3.11 -11.33 -11.30
C ILE A 384 3.32 -10.61 -9.97
N SER A 385 2.23 -10.32 -9.24
CA SER A 385 2.37 -9.78 -7.89
C SER A 385 2.80 -10.87 -6.92
N LEU A 386 3.94 -10.66 -6.25
CA LEU A 386 4.40 -11.51 -5.16
C LEU A 386 3.72 -11.16 -3.82
N ASN A 387 3.00 -10.04 -3.73
CA ASN A 387 2.14 -9.74 -2.60
C ASN A 387 0.76 -10.39 -2.82
N SER A 388 0.50 -11.52 -2.15
CA SER A 388 -0.84 -12.12 -2.15
C SER A 388 -1.90 -11.17 -1.56
N HIS A 389 -1.58 -10.50 -0.46
CA HIS A 389 -2.48 -9.53 0.18
C HIS A 389 -2.21 -8.11 -0.34
N ILE A 390 -3.21 -7.51 -0.99
CA ILE A 390 -3.21 -6.14 -1.52
C ILE A 390 -4.05 -5.26 -0.59
N ASN A 391 -3.41 -4.30 0.09
CA ASN A 391 -4.12 -3.32 0.91
C ASN A 391 -4.76 -2.25 0.03
N LEU A 392 -6.01 -1.89 0.33
CA LEU A 392 -6.76 -0.89 -0.42
C LEU A 392 -6.45 0.53 0.10
N PRO A 393 -6.44 1.57 -0.77
CA PRO A 393 -5.84 2.86 -0.46
C PRO A 393 -6.88 3.79 0.18
N ASN A 394 -7.60 3.31 1.21
CA ASN A 394 -8.73 4.02 1.81
C ASN A 394 -8.27 5.31 2.51
N GLY A 395 -8.49 6.45 1.86
CA GLY A 395 -7.98 7.76 2.30
C GLY A 395 -6.61 8.14 1.71
N ALA A 396 -6.02 7.28 0.88
CA ALA A 396 -4.77 7.48 0.15
C ALA A 396 -5.03 7.67 -1.37
N TYR A 397 -6.10 8.41 -1.71
CA TYR A 397 -6.57 8.54 -3.10
C TYR A 397 -5.73 9.52 -3.93
N LYS A 398 -4.97 10.41 -3.30
CA LYS A 398 -4.00 11.29 -3.96
C LYS A 398 -2.73 10.51 -4.32
N GLU A 399 -2.22 9.75 -3.36
CA GLU A 399 -1.07 8.86 -3.49
C GLU A 399 -1.33 7.77 -4.53
N LEU A 400 -2.57 7.27 -4.63
CA LEU A 400 -3.01 6.39 -5.72
C LEU A 400 -2.93 7.05 -7.09
N LEU A 401 -3.40 8.30 -7.23
CA LEU A 401 -3.30 9.03 -8.49
C LEU A 401 -1.84 9.28 -8.89
N GLU A 402 -0.98 9.62 -7.92
CA GLU A 402 0.45 9.84 -8.13
C GLU A 402 1.18 8.56 -8.58
N GLU A 403 0.90 7.40 -7.95
CA GLU A 403 1.48 6.11 -8.37
C GLU A 403 0.88 5.60 -9.70
N MET A 404 -0.40 5.84 -9.99
CA MET A 404 -1.01 5.50 -11.28
C MET A 404 -0.42 6.31 -12.44
N ASP A 405 -0.15 7.59 -12.23
CA ASP A 405 0.47 8.47 -13.23
C ASP A 405 1.92 8.02 -13.56
N LEU A 406 2.68 7.48 -12.59
CA LEU A 406 4.03 6.92 -12.84
C LEU A 406 4.03 5.73 -13.80
N TYR A 407 2.93 4.97 -13.86
CA TYR A 407 2.75 3.85 -14.80
C TYR A 407 1.92 4.23 -16.03
N GLY A 408 1.53 5.50 -16.19
CA GLY A 408 0.72 5.97 -17.31
C GLY A 408 -0.66 5.30 -17.37
N VAL A 409 -1.27 4.98 -16.23
CA VAL A 409 -2.60 4.32 -16.14
C VAL A 409 -3.65 5.32 -15.64
N GLU A 410 -4.85 5.31 -16.21
CA GLU A 410 -5.98 6.08 -15.66
C GLU A 410 -7.24 5.22 -15.44
N LEU A 411 -8.04 5.62 -14.44
CA LEU A 411 -9.36 5.07 -14.13
C LEU A 411 -10.39 6.21 -14.22
N LYS A 412 -11.35 6.09 -15.14
CA LYS A 412 -12.40 7.09 -15.37
C LYS A 412 -13.74 6.43 -15.75
N ILE A 413 -14.84 7.10 -15.46
CA ILE A 413 -16.14 6.75 -16.06
C ILE A 413 -16.04 7.08 -17.56
N HIS A 414 -16.26 6.10 -18.42
CA HIS A 414 -16.40 6.35 -19.85
C HIS A 414 -17.79 6.91 -20.13
N ASP A 415 -18.84 6.18 -19.72
CA ASP A 415 -20.22 6.56 -19.99
C ASP A 415 -21.19 6.20 -18.85
N LYS A 416 -22.35 6.87 -18.79
CA LYS A 416 -23.42 6.60 -17.83
C LYS A 416 -24.63 5.97 -18.52
N LEU A 417 -24.87 4.71 -18.22
CA LEU A 417 -25.90 3.90 -18.87
C LEU A 417 -27.29 4.16 -18.26
N SER A 418 -28.33 4.03 -19.08
CA SER A 418 -29.68 3.81 -18.58
C SER A 418 -29.85 2.35 -18.16
N LEU A 419 -30.84 2.04 -17.29
CA LEU A 419 -31.15 0.65 -16.95
C LEU A 419 -31.49 -0.20 -18.19
N ALA A 420 -32.17 0.39 -19.17
CA ALA A 420 -32.48 -0.29 -20.43
C ALA A 420 -31.21 -0.60 -21.24
N ALA A 421 -30.29 0.36 -21.40
CA ALA A 421 -29.01 0.16 -22.08
C ALA A 421 -28.13 -0.87 -21.37
N ALA A 422 -27.97 -0.73 -20.04
CA ALA A 422 -27.23 -1.68 -19.22
C ALA A 422 -27.82 -3.11 -19.30
N THR A 423 -29.15 -3.26 -19.35
CA THR A 423 -29.81 -4.56 -19.56
C THR A 423 -29.52 -5.10 -20.96
N ALA A 424 -29.64 -4.28 -22.01
CA ALA A 424 -29.45 -4.67 -23.41
C ALA A 424 -28.01 -5.08 -23.78
N ILE A 425 -27.00 -4.66 -23.02
CA ILE A 425 -25.62 -5.14 -23.19
C ILE A 425 -25.55 -6.64 -22.89
N ASN A 426 -25.44 -7.46 -23.93
CA ASN A 426 -25.22 -8.89 -23.82
C ASN A 426 -23.77 -9.17 -23.42
N LEU A 427 -23.50 -9.23 -22.11
CA LEU A 427 -22.23 -9.71 -21.58
C LEU A 427 -22.02 -11.18 -21.95
N GLU A 428 -20.78 -11.52 -22.32
CA GLU A 428 -20.30 -12.90 -22.48
C GLU A 428 -20.46 -13.69 -21.17
N GLU A 429 -20.59 -15.02 -21.24
CA GLU A 429 -20.69 -15.85 -20.02
C GLU A 429 -19.44 -15.78 -19.14
N ASP A 430 -18.26 -15.61 -19.75
CA ASP A 430 -17.00 -15.44 -19.01
C ASP A 430 -16.78 -14.01 -18.47
N ALA A 431 -17.72 -13.09 -18.74
CA ALA A 431 -17.80 -11.74 -18.17
C ALA A 431 -18.82 -11.64 -17.02
N LYS A 432 -19.27 -12.78 -16.47
CA LYS A 432 -20.23 -12.88 -15.37
C LYS A 432 -19.63 -13.69 -14.22
N ILE A 433 -20.10 -13.44 -12.99
CA ILE A 433 -19.95 -14.40 -11.90
C ILE A 433 -20.90 -15.58 -12.19
N PRO A 434 -20.45 -16.85 -12.11
CA PRO A 434 -21.28 -18.03 -12.37
C PRO A 434 -22.26 -18.29 -11.22
N PHE A 435 -23.31 -17.47 -11.15
CA PHE A 435 -24.30 -17.57 -10.08
C PHE A 435 -25.19 -18.81 -10.24
N LEU A 436 -25.11 -19.72 -9.27
CA LEU A 436 -25.96 -20.91 -9.18
C LEU A 436 -27.43 -20.55 -8.92
N LEU A 437 -27.68 -19.39 -8.30
CA LEU A 437 -29.01 -18.85 -8.02
C LEU A 437 -28.88 -17.33 -7.79
N HIS A 438 -29.89 -16.55 -8.17
CA HIS A 438 -29.97 -15.13 -7.81
C HIS A 438 -30.88 -14.93 -6.60
N ALA A 439 -30.55 -13.94 -5.77
CA ALA A 439 -31.39 -13.55 -4.64
C ALA A 439 -32.70 -12.92 -5.13
N GLU A 440 -33.80 -13.22 -4.43
CA GLU A 440 -35.09 -12.58 -4.66
C GLU A 440 -35.16 -11.21 -3.95
N GLU A 441 -36.05 -10.33 -4.40
CA GLU A 441 -36.16 -8.98 -3.85
C GLU A 441 -36.60 -9.01 -2.38
N GLY A 442 -35.81 -8.39 -1.49
CA GLY A 442 -36.03 -8.44 -0.06
C GLY A 442 -35.64 -9.76 0.63
N GLU A 443 -35.11 -10.74 -0.10
CA GLU A 443 -34.64 -12.00 0.49
C GLU A 443 -33.44 -11.76 1.42
N ASN A 444 -33.40 -12.45 2.56
CA ASN A 444 -32.28 -12.38 3.50
C ASN A 444 -31.32 -13.56 3.33
N ILE A 445 -30.05 -13.38 3.69
CA ILE A 445 -28.99 -14.41 3.58
C ILE A 445 -29.40 -15.76 4.19
N GLY A 446 -30.16 -15.77 5.28
CA GLY A 446 -30.62 -17.00 5.92
C GLY A 446 -31.61 -17.77 5.06
N ALA A 447 -32.66 -17.10 4.57
CA ALA A 447 -33.63 -17.68 3.64
C ALA A 447 -32.94 -18.14 2.34
N PHE A 448 -32.06 -17.31 1.80
CA PHE A 448 -31.37 -17.55 0.53
C PHE A 448 -30.44 -18.76 0.57
N LEU A 449 -29.67 -18.94 1.64
CA LEU A 449 -28.87 -20.16 1.85
C LEU A 449 -29.74 -21.41 2.07
N THR A 450 -30.90 -21.29 2.72
CA THR A 450 -31.84 -22.40 2.87
C THR A 450 -32.49 -22.81 1.54
N ARG A 451 -32.88 -21.83 0.70
CA ARG A 451 -33.39 -22.05 -0.66
C ARG A 451 -32.31 -22.71 -1.54
N GLY A 452 -31.11 -22.13 -1.53
CA GLY A 452 -29.92 -22.66 -2.18
C GLY A 452 -29.65 -24.13 -1.90
N ARG A 453 -29.54 -24.51 -0.62
CA ARG A 453 -29.26 -25.89 -0.17
C ARG A 453 -30.38 -26.90 -0.45
N LYS A 454 -31.58 -26.43 -0.83
CA LYS A 454 -32.73 -27.26 -1.21
C LYS A 454 -32.78 -27.48 -2.72
N GLU A 455 -32.44 -26.45 -3.51
CA GLU A 455 -32.49 -26.48 -4.98
C GLU A 455 -31.18 -26.94 -5.63
N ARG A 456 -30.04 -26.63 -5.01
CA ARG A 456 -28.70 -27.09 -5.38
C ARG A 456 -28.25 -28.16 -4.40
N LYS A 457 -27.80 -29.30 -4.92
CA LYS A 457 -27.32 -30.46 -4.12
C LYS A 457 -25.84 -30.33 -3.72
N GLU A 458 -25.33 -29.11 -3.74
CA GLU A 458 -23.91 -28.75 -3.69
C GLU A 458 -23.64 -27.88 -2.46
N LYS A 459 -22.37 -27.79 -2.07
CA LYS A 459 -21.93 -26.82 -1.06
C LYS A 459 -21.98 -25.42 -1.66
N VAL A 460 -22.81 -24.54 -1.11
CA VAL A 460 -23.06 -23.18 -1.64
C VAL A 460 -22.79 -22.09 -0.61
N ALA A 461 -22.15 -21.03 -1.07
CA ALA A 461 -21.95 -19.76 -0.36
C ALA A 461 -22.82 -18.67 -0.98
N ALA A 462 -23.35 -17.76 -0.15
CA ALA A 462 -24.08 -16.58 -0.61
C ALA A 462 -23.16 -15.37 -0.66
N LEU A 463 -23.03 -14.74 -1.82
CA LEU A 463 -22.40 -13.43 -1.95
C LEU A 463 -23.41 -12.34 -1.63
N TYR A 464 -23.00 -11.32 -0.89
CA TYR A 464 -23.82 -10.17 -0.51
C TYR A 464 -23.01 -8.87 -0.56
N PHE A 465 -23.72 -7.74 -0.50
CA PHE A 465 -23.15 -6.46 -0.09
C PHE A 465 -23.69 -6.06 1.28
N ALA A 466 -22.82 -5.63 2.18
CA ALA A 466 -23.21 -4.84 3.33
C ALA A 466 -23.16 -3.35 2.94
N SER A 467 -24.31 -2.66 3.00
CA SER A 467 -24.49 -1.38 2.30
C SER A 467 -25.38 -0.39 3.04
N ASN A 468 -25.05 0.90 2.96
CA ASN A 468 -25.89 2.05 3.35
C ASN A 468 -25.46 3.31 2.55
N PRO A 469 -25.99 4.54 2.78
CA PRO A 469 -25.62 5.71 1.97
C PRO A 469 -24.12 6.08 1.99
N TYR A 470 -23.41 5.64 3.04
CA TYR A 470 -22.05 6.04 3.38
C TYR A 470 -21.01 4.94 3.18
N ILE A 471 -21.41 3.65 3.14
CA ILE A 471 -20.50 2.52 3.00
C ILE A 471 -20.98 1.46 2.02
N ILE A 472 -20.02 0.78 1.41
CA ILE A 472 -20.18 -0.45 0.65
C ILE A 472 -19.05 -1.43 1.02
N TYR A 473 -19.42 -2.69 1.15
CA TYR A 473 -18.53 -3.82 1.41
C TYR A 473 -19.14 -5.04 0.74
N ALA A 474 -18.39 -5.76 -0.09
CA ALA A 474 -18.83 -7.08 -0.55
C ALA A 474 -18.47 -8.13 0.51
N GLY A 475 -19.20 -9.24 0.58
CA GLY A 475 -18.90 -10.32 1.50
C GLY A 475 -19.44 -11.68 1.04
N GLN A 476 -18.90 -12.76 1.58
CA GLN A 476 -19.45 -14.12 1.43
C GLN A 476 -20.01 -14.68 2.75
N ALA A 477 -21.03 -15.54 2.65
CA ALA A 477 -21.69 -16.16 3.79
C ALA A 477 -21.93 -17.67 3.61
N LEU A 478 -21.43 -18.46 4.56
CA LEU A 478 -21.77 -19.89 4.74
C LEU A 478 -22.92 -20.11 5.75
N SER A 479 -23.38 -19.06 6.42
CA SER A 479 -24.52 -19.11 7.35
C SER A 479 -25.24 -17.77 7.45
N ARG A 480 -26.43 -17.76 8.06
CA ARG A 480 -27.19 -16.54 8.38
C ARG A 480 -26.49 -15.56 9.35
N SER A 481 -25.33 -15.90 9.88
CA SER A 481 -24.68 -15.20 11.00
C SER A 481 -23.28 -14.71 10.64
N VAL A 482 -23.23 -13.71 9.75
CA VAL A 482 -22.04 -12.90 9.43
C VAL A 482 -21.82 -11.79 10.48
N HIS A 483 -20.63 -11.18 10.50
CA HIS A 483 -20.29 -9.99 11.31
C HIS A 483 -20.67 -10.09 12.79
N ARG A 484 -20.30 -11.21 13.44
CA ARG A 484 -20.57 -11.43 14.86
C ARG A 484 -19.78 -10.44 15.74
N GLN A 485 -20.40 -9.97 16.82
CA GLN A 485 -19.74 -9.10 17.80
C GLN A 485 -18.53 -9.82 18.43
N GLY A 486 -17.36 -9.16 18.39
CA GLY A 486 -16.09 -9.70 18.88
C GLY A 486 -14.93 -9.49 17.90
N GLY A 487 -15.20 -9.55 16.59
CA GLY A 487 -14.19 -9.33 15.55
C GLY A 487 -13.73 -7.87 15.47
N THR A 488 -12.59 -7.53 16.08
CA THR A 488 -11.98 -6.19 15.99
C THR A 488 -11.33 -5.89 14.64
N ALA A 489 -11.06 -6.91 13.83
CA ALA A 489 -10.52 -6.80 12.48
C ALA A 489 -11.60 -6.74 11.38
N ASP A 490 -12.85 -7.10 11.70
CA ASP A 490 -13.97 -7.11 10.74
C ASP A 490 -14.38 -5.66 10.41
N PRO A 491 -14.27 -5.19 9.14
CA PRO A 491 -14.56 -3.80 8.80
C PRO A 491 -16.00 -3.36 9.07
N ILE A 492 -16.97 -4.28 8.99
CA ILE A 492 -18.37 -4.00 9.26
C ILE A 492 -18.63 -3.89 10.77
N VAL A 493 -17.98 -4.71 11.60
CA VAL A 493 -18.03 -4.57 13.06
C VAL A 493 -17.33 -3.27 13.49
N VAL A 494 -16.17 -2.95 12.91
CA VAL A 494 -15.46 -1.68 13.14
C VAL A 494 -16.31 -0.48 12.73
N TYR A 495 -16.99 -0.54 11.57
CA TYR A 495 -17.94 0.48 11.15
C TYR A 495 -19.09 0.63 12.15
N LYS A 496 -19.77 -0.47 12.50
CA LYS A 496 -20.90 -0.47 13.43
C LYS A 496 -20.54 0.15 14.78
N ASN A 497 -19.32 -0.07 15.25
CA ASN A 497 -18.83 0.42 16.54
C ASN A 497 -18.26 1.86 16.51
N LYS A 498 -17.89 2.39 15.33
CA LYS A 498 -17.23 3.72 15.19
C LYS A 498 -17.93 4.70 14.25
N LYS A 499 -19.05 4.34 13.62
CA LYS A 499 -19.82 5.24 12.74
C LYS A 499 -20.37 6.45 13.52
N PRO A 500 -20.52 7.64 12.89
CA PRO A 500 -21.35 8.72 13.42
C PRO A 500 -22.77 8.27 13.75
N SER A 501 -23.38 8.86 14.78
CA SER A 501 -24.77 8.58 15.17
C SER A 501 -25.81 8.92 14.10
N THR A 502 -25.45 9.80 13.16
CA THR A 502 -26.25 10.16 11.99
C THR A 502 -26.25 9.10 10.88
N HIS A 503 -25.33 8.13 10.91
CA HIS A 503 -25.26 7.08 9.89
C HIS A 503 -26.24 5.94 10.23
N PRO A 504 -27.13 5.54 9.29
CA PRO A 504 -28.01 4.39 9.49
C PRO A 504 -27.20 3.09 9.63
N ASP A 505 -27.82 2.02 10.11
CA ASP A 505 -27.19 0.70 10.04
C ASP A 505 -27.05 0.21 8.59
N HIS A 506 -26.11 -0.70 8.38
CA HIS A 506 -25.95 -1.37 7.09
C HIS A 506 -27.05 -2.42 6.92
N LYS A 507 -27.53 -2.60 5.69
CA LYS A 507 -28.32 -3.76 5.30
C LYS A 507 -27.43 -4.78 4.61
N LEU A 508 -27.74 -6.06 4.82
CA LEU A 508 -27.08 -7.20 4.19
C LEU A 508 -27.92 -7.63 2.99
N VAL A 509 -27.41 -7.38 1.79
CA VAL A 509 -28.13 -7.50 0.52
C VAL A 509 -27.55 -8.65 -0.28
N PRO A 510 -28.15 -9.86 -0.26
CA PRO A 510 -27.65 -10.97 -1.06
C PRO A 510 -27.74 -10.67 -2.56
N VAL A 511 -26.78 -11.18 -3.33
CA VAL A 511 -26.62 -10.95 -4.78
C VAL A 511 -26.83 -12.23 -5.57
N GLY A 512 -26.24 -13.33 -5.09
CA GLY A 512 -26.31 -14.63 -5.73
C GLY A 512 -25.55 -15.72 -4.95
N LEU A 513 -25.83 -16.98 -5.28
CA LEU A 513 -25.11 -18.14 -4.74
C LEU A 513 -23.99 -18.56 -5.69
N VAL A 514 -22.88 -19.03 -5.12
CA VAL A 514 -21.75 -19.63 -5.82
C VAL A 514 -21.30 -20.90 -5.10
N LEU A 515 -20.43 -21.69 -5.71
CA LEU A 515 -19.81 -22.85 -5.04
C LEU A 515 -19.01 -22.40 -3.81
N GLU A 516 -19.06 -23.20 -2.74
CA GLU A 516 -18.42 -22.91 -1.45
C GLU A 516 -16.88 -22.77 -1.55
N GLU A 517 -16.26 -23.48 -2.49
CA GLU A 517 -14.82 -23.42 -2.79
C GLU A 517 -14.42 -22.15 -3.56
N GLU A 518 -15.28 -21.62 -4.43
CA GLU A 518 -14.99 -20.40 -5.22
C GLU A 518 -15.35 -19.10 -4.49
N ARG A 519 -15.98 -19.17 -3.31
CA ARG A 519 -16.58 -18.02 -2.61
C ARG A 519 -15.65 -16.81 -2.49
N TYR A 520 -14.38 -17.04 -2.16
CA TYR A 520 -13.37 -15.98 -2.00
C TYR A 520 -12.95 -15.36 -3.33
N LYS A 521 -12.97 -16.13 -4.43
CA LYS A 521 -12.72 -15.61 -5.77
C LYS A 521 -13.77 -14.58 -6.15
N TRP A 522 -15.04 -14.95 -6.03
CA TRP A 522 -16.14 -14.09 -6.44
C TRP A 522 -16.41 -12.93 -5.47
N GLU A 523 -16.13 -13.11 -4.18
CA GLU A 523 -16.02 -12.02 -3.21
C GLU A 523 -14.95 -10.99 -3.62
N CYS A 524 -13.74 -11.42 -4.01
CA CYS A 524 -12.67 -10.52 -4.44
C CYS A 524 -13.09 -9.62 -5.62
N HIS A 525 -13.75 -10.18 -6.64
CA HIS A 525 -14.27 -9.42 -7.78
C HIS A 525 -15.32 -8.37 -7.38
N LEU A 526 -16.19 -8.69 -6.40
CA LEU A 526 -17.17 -7.74 -5.86
C LEU A 526 -16.50 -6.66 -5.00
N GLN A 527 -15.42 -6.97 -4.26
CA GLN A 527 -14.62 -5.96 -3.53
C GLN A 527 -13.90 -5.00 -4.48
N ILE A 528 -13.31 -5.49 -5.58
CA ILE A 528 -12.70 -4.65 -6.63
C ILE A 528 -13.75 -3.73 -7.25
N SER A 529 -14.95 -4.26 -7.52
CA SER A 529 -16.08 -3.46 -8.02
C SER A 529 -16.52 -2.38 -7.02
N ALA A 530 -16.56 -2.70 -5.73
CA ALA A 530 -16.87 -1.76 -4.65
C ALA A 530 -15.79 -0.68 -4.45
N LEU A 531 -14.50 -1.04 -4.62
CA LEU A 531 -13.38 -0.10 -4.62
C LEU A 531 -13.50 0.90 -5.78
N ILE A 532 -13.69 0.42 -7.00
CA ILE A 532 -13.86 1.29 -8.18
C ILE A 532 -15.08 2.19 -8.02
N ALA A 533 -16.19 1.68 -7.48
CA ALA A 533 -17.37 2.47 -7.16
C ALA A 533 -17.10 3.58 -6.12
N SER A 534 -16.22 3.32 -5.16
CA SER A 534 -15.75 4.30 -4.17
C SER A 534 -14.84 5.37 -4.79
N LEU A 535 -13.84 4.96 -5.58
CA LEU A 535 -12.87 5.86 -6.22
C LEU A 535 -13.55 6.80 -7.23
N LEU A 536 -14.45 6.27 -8.06
CA LEU A 536 -15.20 7.04 -9.06
C LEU A 536 -16.46 7.73 -8.51
N ARG A 537 -16.66 7.74 -7.18
CA ARG A 537 -17.78 8.40 -6.49
C ARG A 537 -19.15 8.05 -7.11
N LEU A 538 -19.40 6.77 -7.36
CA LEU A 538 -20.67 6.31 -7.93
C LEU A 538 -21.83 6.51 -6.95
N LYS A 539 -23.09 6.52 -7.42
CA LYS A 539 -24.26 6.50 -6.53
C LYS A 539 -24.45 5.08 -6.00
N ASN A 540 -24.94 4.91 -4.77
CA ASN A 540 -25.22 3.59 -4.23
C ASN A 540 -26.45 2.96 -4.93
N CYS A 541 -26.19 2.00 -5.81
CA CYS A 541 -27.22 1.28 -6.56
C CYS A 541 -27.56 -0.10 -5.94
N ILE A 542 -27.01 -0.45 -4.76
CA ILE A 542 -27.24 -1.75 -4.13
C ILE A 542 -28.65 -1.85 -3.51
N ASN A 543 -29.09 -0.79 -2.81
CA ASN A 543 -30.45 -0.65 -2.27
C ASN A 543 -31.05 0.71 -2.67
N PRO A 544 -31.41 0.94 -3.94
CA PRO A 544 -31.83 2.27 -4.41
C PRO A 544 -33.09 2.80 -3.70
N GLY A 545 -34.01 1.92 -3.28
CA GLY A 545 -35.22 2.28 -2.54
C GLY A 545 -34.99 2.77 -1.10
N ASP A 546 -33.81 2.53 -0.51
CA ASP A 546 -33.47 2.99 0.84
C ASP A 546 -32.85 4.39 0.87
N PHE A 547 -32.42 4.92 -0.29
CA PHE A 547 -31.51 6.07 -0.36
C PHE A 547 -32.15 7.23 -1.13
N SER A 548 -32.98 8.00 -0.44
CA SER A 548 -33.68 9.18 -0.98
C SER A 548 -32.77 10.36 -1.37
N SER A 549 -31.47 10.31 -1.05
CA SER A 549 -30.50 11.36 -1.37
C SER A 549 -29.70 11.06 -2.63
N ASP A 550 -29.64 12.02 -3.55
CA ASP A 550 -28.78 11.92 -4.74
C ASP A 550 -27.28 11.91 -4.42
N ASN A 551 -26.91 12.43 -3.24
CA ASN A 551 -25.53 12.50 -2.74
C ASN A 551 -25.03 11.19 -2.10
N SER A 552 -25.74 10.06 -2.25
CA SER A 552 -25.39 8.76 -1.67
C SER A 552 -24.17 8.13 -2.36
N HIS A 553 -22.96 8.57 -1.99
CA HIS A 553 -21.67 8.14 -2.54
C HIS A 553 -20.84 7.35 -1.51
N PRO A 554 -21.07 6.03 -1.39
CA PRO A 554 -20.47 5.23 -0.34
C PRO A 554 -18.95 5.14 -0.46
N LEU A 555 -18.30 4.84 0.66
CA LEU A 555 -16.90 4.45 0.73
C LEU A 555 -16.80 2.93 0.70
N CYS A 556 -15.84 2.39 -0.05
CA CYS A 556 -15.40 1.02 0.18
C CYS A 556 -14.75 0.96 1.57
N ILE A 557 -15.25 0.10 2.45
CA ILE A 557 -14.67 -0.10 3.79
C ILE A 557 -13.89 -1.41 3.91
N ASN A 558 -13.92 -2.26 2.88
CA ASN A 558 -12.94 -3.33 2.81
C ASN A 558 -11.54 -2.70 2.76
N ARG A 559 -10.59 -3.33 3.45
CA ARG A 559 -9.23 -2.79 3.62
C ARG A 559 -8.17 -3.58 2.86
N GLN A 560 -8.50 -4.80 2.43
CA GLN A 560 -7.54 -5.71 1.79
C GLN A 560 -8.26 -6.71 0.89
N ILE A 561 -7.63 -7.09 -0.22
CA ILE A 561 -8.07 -8.20 -1.08
C ILE A 561 -6.93 -9.20 -1.29
N ASN A 562 -7.25 -10.39 -1.80
CA ASN A 562 -6.25 -11.38 -2.20
C ASN A 562 -6.07 -11.36 -3.73
N ALA A 563 -4.86 -11.05 -4.18
CA ALA A 563 -4.42 -11.03 -5.57
C ALA A 563 -4.52 -12.41 -6.24
N SER A 564 -4.53 -13.50 -5.47
CA SER A 564 -4.63 -14.89 -5.98
C SER A 564 -5.87 -15.17 -6.82
N PHE A 565 -6.88 -14.30 -6.71
CA PHE A 565 -8.16 -14.42 -7.38
C PHE A 565 -8.30 -13.51 -8.61
N VAL A 566 -7.24 -12.78 -8.97
CA VAL A 566 -7.17 -11.94 -10.16
C VAL A 566 -6.55 -12.75 -11.30
N ASP A 567 -7.29 -12.89 -12.41
CA ASP A 567 -6.87 -13.62 -13.61
C ASP A 567 -7.26 -12.85 -14.90
N LYS A 568 -6.92 -13.41 -16.07
CA LYS A 568 -7.15 -12.78 -17.39
C LYS A 568 -8.63 -12.56 -17.78
N LYS A 569 -9.58 -12.95 -16.93
CA LYS A 569 -11.02 -12.66 -17.04
C LYS A 569 -11.51 -11.67 -15.99
N SER A 570 -10.74 -11.40 -14.93
CA SER A 570 -11.20 -10.59 -13.79
C SER A 570 -11.69 -9.20 -14.18
N TRP A 571 -11.02 -8.53 -15.12
CA TRP A 571 -11.50 -7.24 -15.62
C TRP A 571 -12.81 -7.36 -16.41
N LYS A 572 -13.04 -8.43 -17.21
CA LYS A 572 -14.34 -8.67 -17.85
C LYS A 572 -15.47 -8.70 -16.82
N ILE A 573 -15.24 -9.43 -15.72
CA ILE A 573 -16.23 -9.70 -14.69
C ILE A 573 -16.49 -8.44 -13.83
N VAL A 574 -15.43 -7.73 -13.41
CA VAL A 574 -15.53 -6.45 -12.69
C VAL A 574 -16.25 -5.39 -13.54
N HIS A 575 -15.89 -5.28 -14.82
CA HIS A 575 -16.53 -4.37 -15.78
C HIS A 575 -18.02 -4.72 -16.00
N GLY A 576 -18.34 -6.00 -16.15
CA GLY A 576 -19.72 -6.49 -16.23
C GLY A 576 -20.55 -6.18 -14.99
N ILE A 577 -19.96 -6.26 -13.78
CA ILE A 577 -20.61 -5.86 -12.52
C ILE A 577 -20.85 -4.33 -12.49
N LEU A 578 -19.88 -3.52 -12.91
CA LEU A 578 -20.01 -2.06 -12.97
C LEU A 578 -21.15 -1.63 -13.93
N ILE A 579 -21.23 -2.26 -15.10
CA ILE A 579 -22.35 -2.07 -16.05
C ILE A 579 -23.69 -2.49 -15.43
N LYS A 580 -23.82 -3.73 -14.95
CA LYS A 580 -25.12 -4.32 -14.57
C LYS A 580 -25.63 -3.89 -13.19
N LYS A 581 -24.75 -3.46 -12.26
CA LYS A 581 -25.14 -3.04 -10.90
C LYS A 581 -24.98 -1.54 -10.65
N PHE A 582 -23.98 -0.88 -11.23
CA PHE A 582 -23.73 0.55 -11.01
C PHE A 582 -24.16 1.45 -12.18
N LEU A 583 -24.60 0.87 -13.30
CA LEU A 583 -25.10 1.58 -14.49
C LEU A 583 -24.08 2.57 -15.09
N VAL A 584 -22.80 2.19 -15.06
CA VAL A 584 -21.72 2.93 -15.69
C VAL A 584 -20.85 2.01 -16.54
N ASP A 585 -20.40 2.53 -17.67
CA ASP A 585 -19.24 1.98 -18.36
C ASP A 585 -17.98 2.64 -17.80
N VAL A 586 -16.99 1.83 -17.40
CA VAL A 586 -15.74 2.29 -16.80
C VAL A 586 -14.57 1.98 -17.74
N TYR A 587 -13.69 2.96 -17.87
CA TYR A 587 -12.39 2.85 -18.49
C TYR A 587 -11.34 2.69 -17.40
N LEU A 588 -10.61 1.59 -17.46
CA LEU A 588 -9.29 1.42 -16.86
C LEU A 588 -8.36 1.12 -18.02
N GLY A 589 -7.24 1.83 -18.15
CA GLY A 589 -6.38 1.72 -19.34
C GLY A 589 -5.25 2.73 -19.33
N PRO A 590 -4.55 2.91 -20.47
CA PRO A 590 -3.51 3.92 -20.59
C PRO A 590 -4.11 5.32 -20.38
N LYS A 591 -3.36 6.19 -19.72
CA LYS A 591 -3.67 7.62 -19.64
C LYS A 591 -3.63 8.19 -21.05
N ALA A 592 -4.74 8.73 -21.53
CA ALA A 592 -4.77 9.41 -22.81
C ALA A 592 -3.77 10.58 -22.80
N SER A 593 -3.05 10.77 -23.90
CA SER A 593 -2.29 12.00 -24.16
C SER A 593 -3.24 13.18 -24.07
N ASP A 594 -2.86 14.23 -23.33
CA ASP A 594 -3.53 15.52 -23.41
C ASP A 594 -3.05 16.23 -24.69
N GLU A 595 -3.82 16.10 -25.79
CA GLU A 595 -3.67 16.85 -27.06
C GLU A 595 -4.38 18.22 -27.01
#